data_AF-A0A9E1VS53-F1
#
_entry.id   AF-A0A9E1VS53-F1
#
_cell.length_a   1.000
_cell.length_b   1.000
_cell.length_c   1.000
_cell.angle_alpha   90.00
_cell.angle_beta   90.00
_cell.angle_gamma   90.00
#
_symmetry.space_group_name_H-M   'P 1'
#
loop_
_entity.id
_entity.type
_entity.pdbx_description
1 polymer ?
#
loop_
_entity_poly.entity_id
_entity_poly.type
_entity_poly.pdbx_seq_one_letter_code
_entity_poly.pdbx_strand_id
1 'polypeptide(L)'
;MKEQKKQNKVLLGWTLAWVVSLAFLTGAENTLWNDLIYTKIGLLINLVIGIVMIVAHKNLFKTYDELQKKIQFEAMAITLGLAVVVGLTYEVSFDFGVIDKEPEFEYLMLFICFSYVASTIISAIRYK
;
A
#
# COMPACT_ATOMS: atom_id res chain seq x y z
N MET A 1 3.12 16.89 -18.33
CA MET A 1 1.86 17.32 -17.67
C MET A 1 0.59 16.62 -18.17
N LYS A 2 0.20 16.66 -19.46
CA LYS A 2 -1.03 15.98 -19.95
C LYS A 2 -1.00 14.46 -19.72
N GLU A 3 0.13 13.81 -20.01
CA GLU A 3 0.29 12.36 -19.82
C GLU A 3 0.27 11.96 -18.34
N GLN A 4 0.95 12.71 -17.47
CA GLN A 4 0.91 12.49 -16.02
C GLN A 4 -0.52 12.58 -15.46
N LYS A 5 -1.32 13.56 -15.88
CA LYS A 5 -2.74 13.67 -15.46
C LYS A 5 -3.57 12.46 -15.91
N LYS A 6 -3.32 11.94 -17.11
CA LYS A 6 -3.96 10.73 -17.61
C LYS A 6 -3.58 9.52 -16.76
N GLN A 7 -2.29 9.28 -16.54
CA GLN A 7 -1.81 8.17 -15.71
C GLN A 7 -2.28 8.27 -14.26
N ASN A 8 -2.46 9.49 -13.73
CA ASN A 8 -2.98 9.68 -12.38
C ASN A 8 -4.44 9.22 -12.27
N LYS A 9 -5.27 9.48 -13.29
CA LYS A 9 -6.65 8.97 -13.36
C LYS A 9 -6.70 7.45 -13.49
N VAL A 10 -5.79 6.88 -14.28
CA VAL A 10 -5.66 5.43 -14.43
C VAL A 10 -5.29 4.78 -13.10
N LEU A 11 -4.29 5.33 -12.39
CA LEU A 11 -3.92 4.86 -11.06
C LEU A 11 -5.10 4.94 -10.10
N LEU A 12 -5.78 6.09 -10.01
CA LEU A 12 -6.95 6.27 -9.15
C LEU A 12 -8.03 5.21 -9.43
N GLY A 13 -8.34 4.96 -10.71
CA GLY A 13 -9.30 3.94 -11.10
C GLY A 13 -8.91 2.54 -10.63
N TRP A 14 -7.64 2.15 -10.80
CA TRP A 14 -7.14 0.85 -10.34
C TRP A 14 -7.04 0.74 -8.82
N THR A 15 -6.71 1.83 -8.12
CA THR A 15 -6.73 1.88 -6.65
C THR A 15 -8.14 1.67 -6.13
N LEU A 16 -9.14 2.38 -6.68
CA LEU A 16 -10.54 2.20 -6.30
C LEU A 16 -11.04 0.79 -6.65
N ALA A 17 -10.71 0.27 -7.83
CA ALA A 17 -11.07 -1.09 -8.22
C ALA A 17 -10.48 -2.12 -7.24
N TRP A 18 -9.22 -1.96 -6.85
CA TRP A 18 -8.58 -2.86 -5.89
C TRP A 18 -9.25 -2.78 -4.51
N VAL A 19 -9.46 -1.57 -3.97
CA VAL A 19 -10.12 -1.37 -2.67
C VAL A 19 -11.54 -1.93 -2.65
N VAL A 20 -12.33 -1.67 -3.70
CA VAL A 20 -13.69 -2.20 -3.83
C VAL A 20 -13.68 -3.72 -3.93
N SER A 21 -12.75 -4.30 -4.71
CA SER A 21 -12.64 -5.76 -4.80
C SER A 21 -12.26 -6.42 -3.49
N LEU A 22 -11.41 -5.76 -2.67
CA LEU A 22 -11.02 -6.25 -1.36
C LEU A 22 -12.20 -6.18 -0.39
N ALA A 23 -12.91 -5.05 -0.34
CA ALA A 23 -14.10 -4.88 0.49
C ALA A 23 -15.23 -5.85 0.09
N PHE A 24 -15.40 -6.09 -1.21
CA PHE A 24 -16.35 -7.09 -1.70
C PHE A 24 -15.94 -8.49 -1.26
N LEU A 25 -14.66 -8.87 -1.38
CA LEU A 25 -14.17 -10.19 -0.99
C LEU A 25 -14.36 -10.45 0.50
N THR A 26 -13.99 -9.50 1.36
CA THR A 26 -14.16 -9.63 2.81
C THR A 26 -15.64 -9.63 3.21
N GLY A 27 -16.48 -8.83 2.56
CA GLY A 27 -17.92 -8.86 2.80
C GLY A 27 -18.60 -10.15 2.32
N ALA A 28 -18.20 -10.65 1.15
CA ALA A 28 -18.82 -11.80 0.50
C ALA A 28 -18.50 -13.12 1.19
N GLU A 29 -17.26 -13.33 1.64
CA GLU A 29 -16.88 -14.52 2.39
C GLU A 29 -17.62 -14.62 3.73
N ASN A 30 -17.99 -13.48 4.32
CA ASN A 30 -18.77 -13.44 5.56
C ASN A 30 -20.29 -13.55 5.38
N THR A 31 -20.83 -13.44 4.15
CA THR A 31 -22.29 -13.30 3.94
C THR A 31 -22.87 -13.99 2.71
N LEU A 32 -22.15 -14.04 1.58
CA LEU A 32 -22.68 -14.46 0.27
C LEU A 32 -22.39 -15.93 -0.06
N TRP A 33 -21.25 -16.46 0.38
CA TRP A 33 -20.87 -17.85 0.14
C TRP A 33 -20.10 -18.42 1.33
N ASN A 34 -20.23 -19.73 1.57
CA ASN A 34 -19.50 -20.45 2.63
C ASN A 34 -18.50 -21.49 2.06
N ASP A 35 -18.31 -21.49 0.74
CA ASP A 35 -17.46 -22.47 0.08
C ASP A 35 -16.08 -21.85 -0.22
N LEU A 36 -15.04 -22.53 0.24
CA LEU A 36 -13.65 -22.08 0.15
C LEU A 36 -13.20 -21.90 -1.30
N ILE A 37 -13.82 -22.60 -2.26
CA ILE A 37 -13.52 -22.46 -3.69
C ILE A 37 -13.77 -21.02 -4.17
N TYR A 38 -14.90 -20.40 -3.79
CA TYR A 38 -15.22 -19.03 -4.21
C TYR A 38 -14.29 -18.01 -3.57
N THR A 39 -13.93 -18.20 -2.29
CA THR A 39 -12.95 -17.37 -1.60
C THR A 39 -11.57 -17.42 -2.27
N LYS A 40 -11.09 -18.61 -2.68
CA LYS A 40 -9.83 -18.76 -3.41
C LYS A 40 -9.84 -18.03 -4.75
N ILE A 41 -10.93 -18.16 -5.51
CA ILE A 41 -11.09 -17.46 -6.80
C ILE A 41 -11.12 -15.95 -6.58
N GLY A 42 -11.87 -15.48 -5.58
CA GLY A 42 -11.95 -14.06 -5.22
C GLY A 42 -10.60 -13.47 -4.80
N LEU A 43 -9.82 -14.20 -4.00
CA LEU A 43 -8.45 -13.83 -3.63
C LEU A 43 -7.54 -13.70 -4.85
N LEU A 44 -7.59 -14.64 -5.79
CA LEU A 44 -6.81 -14.57 -7.02
C LEU A 44 -7.20 -13.35 -7.86
N ILE A 45 -8.49 -13.05 -8.00
CA ILE A 45 -8.96 -11.87 -8.72
C ILE A 45 -8.48 -10.59 -8.04
N ASN A 46 -8.65 -10.48 -6.72
CA ASN A 46 -8.18 -9.33 -5.96
C ASN A 46 -6.66 -9.11 -6.12
N LEU A 47 -5.88 -10.18 -6.07
CA LEU A 47 -4.42 -10.13 -6.23
C LEU A 47 -4.03 -9.69 -7.65
N VAL A 48 -4.71 -10.18 -8.69
CA VAL A 48 -4.50 -9.73 -10.07
C VAL A 48 -4.81 -8.24 -10.21
N ILE A 49 -5.92 -7.76 -9.66
CA ILE A 49 -6.27 -6.32 -9.67
C ILE A 49 -5.17 -5.51 -8.95
N GLY A 50 -4.66 -6.02 -7.83
CA GLY A 50 -3.56 -5.40 -7.08
C GLY A 50 -2.27 -5.30 -7.89
N ILE A 51 -1.90 -6.35 -8.62
CA ILE A 51 -0.75 -6.34 -9.53
C ILE A 51 -0.94 -5.29 -10.63
N VAL A 52 -2.14 -5.21 -11.22
CA VAL A 52 -2.45 -4.21 -12.24
C VAL A 52 -2.35 -2.78 -11.67
N MET A 53 -2.83 -2.55 -10.44
CA MET A 53 -2.65 -1.28 -9.74
C MET A 53 -1.16 -0.93 -9.55
N ILE A 54 -0.32 -1.90 -9.20
CA ILE A 54 1.14 -1.70 -9.08
C ILE A 54 1.75 -1.30 -10.42
N VAL A 55 1.35 -1.97 -11.52
CA VAL A 55 1.80 -1.63 -12.87
C VAL A 55 1.33 -0.22 -13.26
N ALA A 56 0.11 0.18 -12.91
CA ALA A 56 -0.39 1.53 -13.13
C ALA A 56 0.43 2.57 -12.35
N HIS A 57 0.78 2.29 -11.08
CA HIS A 57 1.65 3.16 -10.29
C HIS A 57 3.03 3.31 -10.92
N LYS A 58 3.64 2.20 -11.37
CA LYS A 58 4.91 2.21 -12.10
C LYS A 58 4.82 3.07 -13.37
N ASN A 59 3.72 2.99 -14.10
CA ASN A 59 3.52 3.77 -15.32
C ASN A 59 3.35 5.27 -15.02
N LEU A 60 2.62 5.63 -13.96
CA LEU A 60 2.55 7.01 -13.47
C LEU A 60 3.95 7.52 -13.08
N PHE A 61 4.70 6.72 -12.32
CA PHE A 61 6.04 7.06 -11.84
C PHE A 61 7.01 7.38 -12.99
N LYS A 62 6.91 6.68 -14.12
CA LYS A 62 7.72 6.97 -15.31
C LYS A 62 7.50 8.37 -15.87
N THR A 63 6.30 8.93 -15.70
CA THR A 63 5.93 10.27 -16.20
C THR A 63 6.47 11.42 -15.34
N TYR A 64 6.97 11.12 -14.14
CA TYR A 64 7.56 12.10 -13.23
C TYR A 64 8.89 12.65 -13.76
N ASP A 65 9.15 13.92 -13.47
CA ASP A 65 10.46 14.54 -13.66
C ASP A 65 11.49 13.98 -12.66
N GLU A 66 12.76 14.36 -12.82
CA GLU A 66 13.85 13.85 -11.99
C GLU A 66 13.69 14.21 -10.51
N LEU A 67 13.21 15.43 -10.22
CA LEU A 67 13.00 15.90 -8.85
C LEU A 67 11.88 15.12 -8.17
N GLN A 68 10.75 14.95 -8.85
CA GLN A 68 9.61 14.16 -8.38
C GLN A 68 10.02 12.69 -8.14
N LYS A 69 10.76 12.08 -9.08
CA LYS A 69 11.27 10.70 -8.90
C LYS A 69 12.18 10.60 -7.69
N LYS A 70 13.09 11.55 -7.49
CA LYS A 70 13.99 11.58 -6.34
C LYS A 70 13.24 11.65 -5.02
N ILE A 71 12.30 12.59 -4.89
CA ILE A 71 11.45 12.73 -3.69
C ILE A 71 10.73 11.43 -3.37
N GLN A 72 10.07 10.85 -4.37
CA GLN A 72 9.29 9.62 -4.18
C GLN A 72 10.18 8.42 -3.86
N PHE A 73 11.35 8.28 -4.50
CA PHE A 73 12.30 7.21 -4.20
C PHE A 73 12.83 7.29 -2.77
N GLU A 74 13.21 8.48 -2.31
CA GLU A 74 13.67 8.66 -0.93
C GLU A 74 12.57 8.37 0.08
N ALA A 75 11.35 8.86 -0.19
CA ALA A 75 10.20 8.57 0.65
C ALA A 75 9.91 7.06 0.74
N MET A 76 9.95 6.35 -0.39
CA MET A 76 9.80 4.89 -0.43
C MET A 76 10.92 4.18 0.34
N ALA A 77 12.18 4.61 0.19
CA ALA A 77 13.32 3.99 0.88
C ALA A 77 13.24 4.15 2.40
N ILE A 78 12.93 5.36 2.89
CA ILE A 78 12.75 5.63 4.32
C ILE A 78 11.57 4.82 4.86
N THR A 79 10.44 4.85 4.16
CA THR A 79 9.23 4.12 4.59
C THR A 79 9.47 2.62 4.66
N LEU A 80 10.19 2.04 3.68
CA LEU A 80 10.56 0.63 3.68
C LEU A 80 11.43 0.28 4.89
N GLY A 81 12.46 1.09 5.16
CA GLY A 81 13.33 0.89 6.32
C GLY A 81 12.55 0.95 7.64
N LEU A 82 11.68 1.96 7.79
CA LEU A 82 10.81 2.10 8.96
C LEU A 82 9.86 0.92 9.11
N ALA A 83 9.21 0.48 8.03
CA ALA A 83 8.29 -0.65 8.04
C ALA A 83 8.98 -1.94 8.53
N VAL A 84 10.20 -2.20 8.06
CA VAL A 84 10.96 -3.39 8.46
C VAL A 84 11.40 -3.29 9.92
N VAL A 85 12.02 -2.17 10.32
CA VAL A 85 12.56 -2.01 11.68
C VAL A 85 11.43 -2.01 12.71
N VAL A 86 10.39 -1.20 12.50
CA VAL A 86 9.26 -1.10 13.43
C VAL A 86 8.42 -2.36 13.40
N GLY A 87 8.12 -2.93 12.22
CA GLY A 87 7.32 -4.14 12.10
C GLY A 87 7.95 -5.33 12.83
N LEU A 88 9.24 -5.60 12.61
CA LEU A 88 9.95 -6.69 13.30
C LEU A 88 10.06 -6.44 14.81
N THR A 89 10.35 -5.20 15.21
CA THR A 89 10.42 -4.86 16.64
C THR A 89 9.05 -5.01 17.32
N TYR A 90 7.97 -4.67 16.61
CA TYR A 90 6.61 -4.79 17.12
C TYR A 90 6.21 -6.25 17.35
N GLU A 91 6.50 -7.12 16.38
CA GLU A 91 6.31 -8.58 16.50
C GLU A 91 7.09 -9.16 17.68
N VAL A 92 8.40 -8.91 17.72
CA VAL A 92 9.29 -9.47 18.75
C VAL A 92 8.95 -8.95 20.16
N SER A 93 8.44 -7.72 20.27
CA SER A 93 8.01 -7.17 21.55
C SER A 93 6.83 -7.94 22.14
N PHE A 94 5.93 -8.45 21.29
CA PHE A 94 4.84 -9.32 21.73
C PHE A 94 5.36 -10.70 22.12
N ASP A 95 6.20 -11.32 21.29
CA ASP A 95 6.82 -12.62 21.59
C ASP A 95 7.58 -12.63 22.92
N PHE A 96 8.21 -11.51 23.27
CA PHE A 96 8.98 -11.37 24.52
C PHE A 96 8.13 -10.92 25.72
N GLY A 97 6.83 -10.72 25.55
CA GLY A 97 5.94 -10.27 26.61
C GLY A 97 6.18 -8.83 27.07
N VAL A 98 6.79 -7.99 26.23
CA VAL A 98 6.94 -6.55 26.48
C VAL A 98 5.61 -5.82 26.27
N ILE A 99 4.81 -6.31 25.32
CA ILE A 99 3.46 -5.81 25.04
C ILE A 99 2.45 -6.95 25.13
N ASP A 100 1.26 -6.65 25.65
CA ASP A 100 0.21 -7.65 25.88
C ASP A 100 -0.71 -7.86 24.66
N LYS A 101 -0.70 -6.93 23.71
CA LYS A 101 -1.58 -6.96 22.52
C LYS A 101 -0.82 -7.50 21.31
N GLU A 102 -1.39 -8.52 20.67
CA GLU A 102 -0.87 -9.10 19.44
C GLU A 102 -0.78 -8.05 18.31
N PRO A 103 0.35 -7.97 17.60
CA PRO A 103 0.52 -7.11 16.46
C PRO A 103 -0.43 -7.43 15.31
N GLU A 104 -1.32 -6.49 15.00
CA GLU A 104 -2.17 -6.60 13.82
C GLU A 104 -1.59 -5.82 12.65
N PHE A 105 -1.71 -6.39 11.44
CA PHE A 105 -1.19 -5.77 10.22
C PHE A 105 -1.80 -4.39 9.93
N GLU A 106 -3.02 -4.11 10.40
CA GLU A 106 -3.68 -2.81 10.24
C GLU A 106 -2.91 -1.66 10.90
N TYR A 107 -2.32 -1.87 12.08
CA TYR A 107 -1.52 -0.85 12.76
C TYR A 107 -0.23 -0.55 12.00
N LEU A 108 0.43 -1.59 11.50
CA LEU A 108 1.62 -1.45 10.67
C LEU A 108 1.30 -0.73 9.35
N MET A 109 0.15 -1.05 8.73
CA MET A 109 -0.30 -0.40 7.50
C MET A 109 -0.56 1.10 7.70
N LEU A 110 -1.21 1.49 8.80
CA LEU A 110 -1.39 2.90 9.17
C LEU A 110 -0.04 3.60 9.37
N PHE A 111 0.88 2.96 10.08
CA PHE A 111 2.24 3.47 10.29
C PHE A 111 2.99 3.69 8.97
N ILE A 112 2.90 2.74 8.03
CA ILE A 112 3.49 2.85 6.68
C ILE A 112 2.92 4.06 5.94
N CYS A 113 1.59 4.24 5.95
CA CYS A 113 0.93 5.37 5.31
C CYS A 113 1.41 6.72 5.86
N PHE A 114 1.45 6.86 7.19
CA PHE A 114 1.93 8.10 7.82
C PHE A 114 3.42 8.34 7.54
N SER A 115 4.24 7.29 7.63
CA SER A 115 5.67 7.35 7.33
C SER A 115 5.92 7.81 5.89
N TYR A 116 5.14 7.29 4.93
CA TYR A 116 5.25 7.67 3.53
C TYR A 116 4.89 9.13 3.28
N VAL A 117 3.77 9.60 3.85
CA VAL A 117 3.32 10.99 3.73
C VAL A 117 4.34 11.94 4.37
N ALA A 118 4.77 11.65 5.60
CA ALA A 118 5.77 12.44 6.30
C ALA A 118 7.11 12.50 5.52
N SER A 119 7.61 11.36 5.07
CA SER A 119 8.86 11.29 4.30
C SER A 119 8.76 12.05 2.98
N THR A 120 7.61 11.96 2.29
CA THR A 120 7.36 12.70 1.05
C THR A 120 7.38 14.21 1.30
N ILE A 121 6.70 14.69 2.35
CA ILE A 121 6.65 16.12 2.71
C ILE A 121 8.05 16.62 3.09
N ILE A 122 8.78 15.89 3.94
CA ILE A 122 10.12 16.26 4.38
C ILE A 122 11.08 16.32 3.19
N SER A 123 11.10 15.30 2.33
CA SER A 123 11.92 15.31 1.11
C SER A 123 11.53 16.45 0.17
N ALA A 124 10.23 16.74 0.00
CA ALA A 124 9.78 17.85 -0.84
C ALA A 124 10.20 19.23 -0.29
N ILE A 125 10.21 19.42 1.03
CA ILE A 125 10.69 20.66 1.66
C ILE A 125 12.21 20.80 1.50
N ARG A 126 12.96 19.71 1.63
CA ARG A 126 14.43 19.71 1.53
C ARG A 126 14.94 20.11 0.14
N TYR A 127 14.17 19.87 -0.91
CA TYR A 127 14.54 20.18 -2.30
C TYR A 127 13.87 21.43 -2.87
N LYS A 128 13.14 22.19 -2.04
CA LYS A 128 12.77 23.56 -2.35
C LYS A 128 13.95 24.49 -2.11
#